data_AF-A0A354T5Y4-F1
#
_entry.id   AF-A0A354T5Y4-F1
#
_cell.length_a   1.000
_cell.length_b   1.000
_cell.length_c   1.000
_cell.angle_alpha   90.00
_cell.angle_beta   90.00
_cell.angle_gamma   90.00
#
_symmetry.space_group_name_H-M   'P 1'
#
loop_
_entity.id
_entity.type
_entity.pdbx_description
1 polymer ?
#
loop_
_entity_poly.entity_id
_entity_poly.type
_entity_poly.pdbx_seq_one_letter_code
_entity_poly.pdbx_strand_id
1 'polypeptide(L)'
;MPGKQWIQIDLEAPANIHKVAMWHYHKQAQAYIDVIVQVSDDPEFKTGVTTLWNSDDDDSSAMGKGADPAYVETNHGRIIDGKGAKARYIRLWSNGNTSNDMNHYCEVQVYGTPAK
;
A
#
# COMPACT_ATOMS: atom_id res chain seq x y z
N MET A 1 -5.78 -12.86 14.29
CA MET A 1 -4.46 -12.93 13.62
C MET A 1 -4.68 -13.59 12.26
N PRO A 2 -4.09 -13.16 11.12
CA PRO A 2 -2.92 -12.27 10.99
C PRO A 2 -3.10 -10.76 11.21
N GLY A 3 -4.29 -10.20 11.01
CA GLY A 3 -4.55 -8.77 11.24
C GLY A 3 -3.53 -7.84 10.57
N LYS A 4 -3.17 -6.73 11.23
CA LYS A 4 -2.30 -5.69 10.71
C LYS A 4 -0.90 -6.22 10.40
N GLN A 5 -0.55 -6.22 9.12
CA GLN A 5 0.74 -6.64 8.60
C GLN A 5 1.16 -5.71 7.46
N TRP A 6 2.38 -5.89 6.96
CA TRP A 6 2.89 -5.14 5.82
C TRP A 6 3.77 -5.98 4.92
N ILE A 7 3.86 -5.56 3.66
CA ILE A 7 4.93 -5.93 2.74
C ILE A 7 5.74 -4.68 2.38
N GLN A 8 7.01 -4.88 2.02
CA GLN A 8 7.90 -3.80 1.62
C GLN A 8 8.65 -4.18 0.35
N ILE A 9 8.81 -3.20 -0.53
CA ILE A 9 9.58 -3.29 -1.76
C ILE A 9 10.76 -2.32 -1.64
N ASP A 10 11.96 -2.83 -1.85
CA ASP A 10 13.17 -2.03 -2.04
C ASP A 10 13.39 -1.86 -3.55
N LEU A 11 13.38 -0.62 -4.04
CA LEU A 11 13.67 -0.29 -5.44
C LEU A 11 15.18 -0.30 -5.76
N GLU A 12 16.02 -0.64 -4.79
CA GLU A 12 17.49 -0.63 -4.78
C GLU A 12 18.13 0.76 -4.86
N ALA A 13 17.46 1.72 -5.51
CA ALA A 13 17.82 3.13 -5.57
C ALA A 13 16.59 4.03 -5.48
N PRO A 14 16.74 5.31 -5.04
CA PRO A 14 15.63 6.25 -5.06
C PRO A 14 15.05 6.47 -6.47
N ALA A 15 13.73 6.48 -6.56
CA ALA A 15 12.98 6.71 -7.79
C ALA A 15 11.91 7.79 -7.58
N ASN A 16 11.56 8.49 -8.65
CA ASN A 16 10.31 9.27 -8.69
C ASN A 16 9.18 8.30 -9.04
N ILE A 17 8.28 8.06 -8.09
CA ILE A 17 7.20 7.08 -8.19
C ILE A 17 5.99 7.73 -8.85
N HIS A 18 5.55 7.17 -9.97
CA HIS A 18 4.43 7.69 -10.76
C HIS A 18 3.14 6.95 -10.46
N LYS A 19 3.19 5.62 -10.36
CA LYS A 19 2.04 4.76 -10.03
C LYS A 19 2.48 3.55 -9.21
N VAL A 20 1.58 3.07 -8.37
CA VAL A 20 1.68 1.75 -7.72
C VAL A 20 0.44 0.97 -8.14
N ALA A 21 0.61 -0.15 -8.83
CA ALA A 21 -0.46 -1.08 -9.10
C ALA A 21 -0.36 -2.24 -8.11
N MET A 22 -1.47 -2.63 -7.49
CA MET A 22 -1.49 -3.73 -6.53
C MET A 22 -2.71 -4.61 -6.73
N TRP A 23 -2.52 -5.90 -6.46
CA TRP A 23 -3.55 -6.91 -6.46
C TRP A 23 -3.48 -7.70 -5.17
N HIS A 24 -4.60 -7.74 -4.48
CA HIS A 24 -4.86 -8.79 -3.52
C HIS A 24 -5.56 -10.00 -4.19
N TYR A 25 -5.85 -11.04 -3.42
CA TYR A 25 -6.62 -12.18 -3.92
C TYR A 25 -8.00 -11.73 -4.41
N HIS A 26 -8.32 -12.10 -5.65
CA HIS A 26 -9.45 -11.53 -6.39
C HIS A 26 -10.33 -12.58 -7.09
N LYS A 27 -10.23 -13.87 -6.72
CA LYS A 27 -11.14 -14.92 -7.23
C LYS A 27 -12.47 -14.98 -6.46
N GLN A 28 -12.57 -14.24 -5.35
CA GLN A 28 -13.77 -14.08 -4.54
C GLN A 28 -13.90 -12.60 -4.16
N ALA A 29 -15.13 -12.12 -4.00
CA ALA A 29 -15.38 -10.75 -3.58
C ALA A 29 -14.95 -10.57 -2.12
N GLN A 30 -13.90 -9.77 -1.90
CA GLN A 30 -13.35 -9.47 -0.58
C GLN A 30 -12.91 -8.01 -0.58
N ALA A 31 -13.17 -7.29 0.52
CA ALA A 31 -12.56 -6.01 0.78
C ALA A 31 -11.44 -6.19 1.82
N TYR A 32 -10.30 -5.54 1.58
CA TYR A 32 -9.17 -5.55 2.50
C TYR A 32 -9.29 -4.37 3.45
N ILE A 33 -9.00 -4.62 4.71
CA ILE A 33 -9.18 -3.67 5.82
C ILE A 33 -7.89 -2.85 5.96
N ASP A 34 -8.02 -1.55 6.23
CA ASP A 34 -6.92 -0.61 6.49
C ASP A 34 -5.78 -0.67 5.46
N VAL A 35 -6.10 -0.55 4.18
CA VAL A 35 -5.07 -0.55 3.14
C VAL A 35 -4.37 0.80 3.12
N ILE A 36 -3.07 0.79 3.41
CA ILE A 36 -2.23 2.01 3.47
C ILE A 36 -0.98 1.79 2.63
N VAL A 37 -0.71 2.71 1.70
CA VAL A 37 0.50 2.68 0.88
C VAL A 37 1.34 3.90 1.20
N GLN A 38 2.55 3.65 1.69
CA GLN A 38 3.51 4.66 2.11
C GLN A 38 4.82 4.49 1.35
N VAL A 39 5.55 5.58 1.22
CA VAL A 39 6.90 5.60 0.63
C VAL A 39 7.87 6.35 1.52
N SER A 40 9.15 5.94 1.52
CA SER A 40 10.23 6.61 2.23
C SER A 40 11.60 6.24 1.64
N ASP A 41 12.61 7.07 1.89
CA ASP A 41 14.03 6.71 1.71
C ASP A 41 14.60 5.95 2.93
N ASP A 42 13.86 5.90 4.03
CA ASP A 42 14.21 5.18 5.25
C ASP A 42 13.60 3.76 5.23
N PRO A 43 14.41 2.68 5.26
CA PRO A 43 13.92 1.30 5.22
C PRO A 43 13.05 0.93 6.43
N GLU A 44 13.19 1.66 7.55
CA GLU A 44 12.39 1.43 8.76
C GLU A 44 11.10 2.24 8.79
N PHE A 45 10.92 3.22 7.87
CA PHE A 45 9.80 4.17 7.84
C PHE A 45 9.66 4.99 9.14
N LYS A 46 10.78 5.38 9.76
CA LYS A 46 10.77 6.26 10.95
C LYS A 46 10.74 7.74 10.55
N THR A 47 11.28 8.06 9.38
CA THR A 47 11.41 9.44 8.88
C THR A 47 11.01 9.54 7.41
N GLY A 48 10.68 10.75 6.95
CA GLY A 48 10.42 11.03 5.54
C GLY A 48 9.23 10.28 4.93
N VAL A 49 8.31 9.78 5.75
CA VAL A 49 7.19 8.93 5.28
C VAL A 49 6.16 9.79 4.56
N THR A 50 5.85 9.41 3.32
CA THR A 50 4.77 10.00 2.52
C THR A 50 3.69 8.96 2.27
N THR A 51 2.44 9.27 2.64
CA THR A 51 1.29 8.41 2.38
C THR A 51 0.69 8.71 1.00
N LEU A 52 0.62 7.68 0.15
CA LEU A 52 0.05 7.75 -1.20
C LEU A 52 -1.44 7.38 -1.22
N TRP A 53 -1.82 6.42 -0.38
CA TRP A 53 -3.18 5.90 -0.21
C TRP A 53 -3.40 5.50 1.25
N ASN A 54 -4.58 5.77 1.80
CA ASN A 54 -4.98 5.34 3.13
C ASN A 54 -6.51 5.19 3.24
N SER A 55 -6.96 3.94 3.34
CA SER A 55 -8.37 3.59 3.56
C SER A 55 -8.71 3.19 5.00
N ASP A 56 -7.82 3.44 5.96
CA ASP A 56 -8.06 3.27 7.41
C ASP A 56 -8.82 4.50 7.94
N ASP A 57 -10.15 4.47 7.85
CA ASP A 57 -10.99 5.63 8.16
C ASP A 57 -11.19 5.87 9.66
N ASP A 58 -10.80 4.94 10.52
CA ASP A 58 -10.91 5.07 11.98
C ASP A 58 -9.55 5.15 12.71
N ASP A 59 -8.44 5.15 11.96
CA ASP A 59 -7.06 5.16 12.47
C ASP A 59 -6.75 3.93 13.35
N SER A 60 -7.43 2.80 13.11
CA SER A 60 -7.19 1.55 13.85
C SER A 60 -5.80 0.95 13.56
N SER A 61 -5.17 1.34 12.45
CA SER A 61 -3.79 1.00 12.12
C SER A 61 -2.75 1.99 12.69
N ALA A 62 -3.17 3.08 13.34
CA ALA A 62 -2.33 4.06 14.03
C ALA A 62 -1.27 4.72 13.12
N MET A 63 -1.68 5.08 11.89
CA MET A 63 -0.85 5.74 10.88
C MET A 63 -1.51 7.03 10.35
N GLY A 64 -2.49 7.54 11.08
CA GLY A 64 -3.31 8.68 10.74
C GLY A 64 -4.59 8.25 10.03
N LYS A 65 -5.68 8.97 10.33
CA LYS A 65 -6.99 8.76 9.73
C LYS A 65 -6.95 8.96 8.20
N GLY A 66 -7.30 7.91 7.48
CA GLY A 66 -7.43 7.87 6.03
C GLY A 66 -8.66 8.59 5.51
N ALA A 67 -8.59 8.97 4.23
CA ALA A 67 -9.71 9.59 3.50
C ALA A 67 -9.99 8.90 2.16
N ASP A 68 -9.17 7.91 1.78
CA ASP A 68 -9.37 7.15 0.57
C ASP A 68 -10.45 6.08 0.80
N PRO A 69 -11.31 5.80 -0.20
CA PRO A 69 -12.41 4.88 -0.01
C PRO A 69 -11.93 3.44 0.14
N ALA A 70 -12.54 2.68 1.06
CA ALA A 70 -12.45 1.23 1.05
C ALA A 70 -12.93 0.65 -0.30
N TYR A 71 -12.52 -0.58 -0.59
CA TYR A 71 -12.81 -1.19 -1.88
C TYR A 71 -12.93 -2.71 -1.84
N VAL A 72 -13.72 -3.23 -2.76
CA VAL A 72 -13.76 -4.67 -3.07
C VAL A 72 -12.72 -4.94 -4.16
N GLU A 73 -11.91 -5.98 -3.95
CA GLU A 73 -10.88 -6.37 -4.91
C GLU A 73 -11.48 -6.99 -6.18
N THR A 74 -10.84 -6.75 -7.32
CA THR A 74 -11.22 -7.30 -8.63
C THR A 74 -9.98 -7.76 -9.40
N ASN A 75 -10.17 -8.46 -10.51
CA ASN A 75 -9.07 -8.81 -11.42
C ASN A 75 -8.39 -7.58 -12.06
N HIS A 76 -9.01 -6.39 -12.00
CA HIS A 76 -8.40 -5.15 -12.46
C HIS A 76 -7.42 -4.54 -11.44
N GLY A 77 -7.39 -5.04 -10.21
CA GLY A 77 -6.54 -4.53 -9.13
C GLY A 77 -6.84 -3.07 -8.79
N ARG A 78 -5.84 -2.41 -8.20
CA ARG A 78 -5.89 -1.00 -7.85
C ARG A 78 -4.67 -0.25 -8.34
N ILE A 79 -4.90 0.90 -8.97
CA ILE A 79 -3.85 1.84 -9.37
C ILE A 79 -3.87 3.04 -8.42
N ILE A 80 -2.80 3.21 -7.67
CA ILE A 80 -2.58 4.32 -6.75
C ILE A 80 -1.69 5.36 -7.45
N ASP A 81 -2.05 6.63 -7.29
CA ASP A 81 -1.22 7.74 -7.78
C ASP A 81 0.04 7.90 -6.91
N GLY A 82 1.22 7.78 -7.52
CA GLY A 82 2.50 8.00 -6.85
C GLY A 82 2.81 9.47 -6.59
N LYS A 83 2.07 10.39 -7.24
CA LYS A 83 2.22 11.85 -7.10
C LYS A 83 3.65 12.37 -7.39
N GLY A 84 4.47 11.57 -8.07
CA GLY A 84 5.88 11.89 -8.33
C GLY A 84 6.75 11.84 -7.07
N ALA A 85 6.30 11.18 -6.00
CA ALA A 85 7.05 11.10 -4.74
C ALA A 85 8.43 10.46 -4.98
N LYS A 86 9.48 11.11 -4.48
CA LYS A 86 10.85 10.57 -4.50
C LYS A 86 11.03 9.68 -3.28
N ALA A 87 11.32 8.39 -3.51
CA ALA A 87 11.59 7.43 -2.44
C ALA A 87 12.30 6.17 -3.00
N ARG A 88 12.98 5.43 -2.13
CA ARG A 88 13.55 4.10 -2.41
C ARG A 88 12.64 2.94 -1.98
N TYR A 89 11.92 3.09 -0.88
CA TYR A 89 11.10 2.03 -0.30
C TYR A 89 9.62 2.33 -0.42
N ILE A 90 8.83 1.28 -0.69
CA ILE A 90 7.38 1.32 -0.67
C ILE A 90 6.91 0.28 0.34
N ARG A 91 6.04 0.66 1.27
CA ARG A 91 5.41 -0.22 2.25
C ARG A 91 3.91 -0.19 2.09
N LEU A 92 3.32 -1.37 1.98
CA LEU A 92 1.88 -1.57 1.86
C LEU A 92 1.40 -2.30 3.11
N TRP A 93 0.52 -1.66 3.87
CA TRP A 93 -0.13 -2.21 5.05
C TRP A 93 -1.53 -2.68 4.70
N SER A 94 -2.00 -3.70 5.43
CA SER A 94 -3.40 -4.10 5.47
C SER A 94 -3.67 -4.91 6.75
N ASN A 95 -4.94 -5.01 7.14
CA ASN A 95 -5.39 -5.54 8.43
C ASN A 95 -6.44 -6.65 8.28
N GLY A 96 -6.19 -7.60 7.38
CA GLY A 96 -7.11 -8.68 7.05
C GLY A 96 -8.10 -8.30 5.96
N ASN A 97 -9.19 -9.06 5.86
CA ASN A 97 -10.25 -8.82 4.89
C ASN A 97 -11.62 -9.22 5.44
N THR A 98 -12.68 -8.91 4.69
CA THR A 98 -14.07 -9.18 5.09
C THR A 98 -14.46 -10.66 5.17
N SER A 99 -13.61 -11.58 4.70
CA SER A 99 -13.83 -13.03 4.77
C SER A 99 -12.99 -13.74 5.84
N ASN A 100 -11.80 -13.24 6.15
CA ASN A 100 -10.92 -13.76 7.21
C ASN A 100 -9.81 -12.76 7.56
N ASP A 101 -9.01 -13.07 8.58
CA ASP A 101 -7.96 -12.19 9.10
C ASP A 101 -6.71 -12.05 8.19
N MET A 102 -6.66 -12.64 6.98
CA MET A 102 -5.47 -12.71 6.13
C MET A 102 -5.38 -11.55 5.11
N ASN A 103 -4.17 -11.21 4.66
CA ASN A 103 -3.93 -10.04 3.79
C ASN A 103 -3.72 -10.35 2.29
N HIS A 104 -3.52 -11.61 1.90
CA HIS A 104 -3.37 -12.11 0.52
C HIS A 104 -2.93 -11.12 -0.58
N TYR A 105 -1.67 -10.65 -0.57
CA TYR A 105 -1.10 -9.97 -1.73
C TYR A 105 -0.77 -11.00 -2.82
N CYS A 106 -1.23 -10.75 -4.05
CA CYS A 106 -0.88 -11.53 -5.24
C CYS A 106 0.27 -10.88 -6.02
N GLU A 107 0.22 -9.57 -6.21
CA GLU A 107 1.21 -8.83 -6.99
C GLU A 107 1.23 -7.35 -6.58
N VAL A 108 2.41 -6.74 -6.67
CA VAL A 108 2.58 -5.28 -6.61
C VAL A 108 3.59 -4.87 -7.68
N GLN A 109 3.25 -3.84 -8.44
CA GLN A 109 4.08 -3.25 -9.47
C GLN A 109 4.28 -1.77 -9.17
N VAL A 110 5.53 -1.32 -9.18
CA VAL A 110 5.89 0.09 -8.97
C VAL A 110 6.39 0.65 -10.29
N TYR A 111 5.74 1.72 -10.76
CA TYR A 111 6.11 2.43 -11.98
C TYR A 111 6.76 3.75 -11.59
N GLY A 112 8.03 3.90 -11.96
CA GLY A 112 8.81 5.08 -11.63
C GLY A 112 9.94 5.31 -12.63
N THR A 113 10.62 6.44 -12.44
CA THR A 113 11.86 6.76 -13.16
C THR A 113 12.98 6.96 -12.13
N PRO A 114 14.25 6.64 -12.45
CA PRO A 114 15.37 6.92 -11.56
C PRO A 114 15.33 8.37 -11.04
N ALA A 115 15.52 8.56 -9.74
CA ALA A 115 15.60 9.89 -9.18
C ALA A 115 16.92 10.53 -9.64
N LYS A 116 16.85 11.78 -10.11
CA LYS A 116 18.04 12.61 -10.33
C LYS A 116 18.53 13.19 -9.00
#